data_AF-A0A6B0BM49-F1
#
_entry.id   AF-A0A6B0BM49-F1
#
_cell.length_a   1.000
_cell.length_b   1.000
_cell.length_c   1.000
_cell.angle_alpha   90.00
_cell.angle_beta   90.00
_cell.angle_gamma   90.00
#
_symmetry.space_group_name_H-M   'P 1'
#
loop_
_entity.id
_entity.type
_entity.pdbx_description
1 polymer ?
#
loop_
_entity_poly.entity_id
_entity_poly.type
_entity_poly.pdbx_seq_one_letter_code
_entity_poly.pdbx_strand_id
1 'polypeptide(L)'
;MNMPLMIDLTNKNVVIVGGGVVASRRAQTLSQYVEHMTVISPTITEKLQNMVDKGVVIWKEKEFEPSDIVDAYLVIAATNEP
;
A
#
# COMPACT_ATOMS: atom_id res chain seq x y z
N MET A 1 -14.45 18.99 9.60
CA MET A 1 -13.27 19.82 9.91
C MET A 1 -12.05 18.94 9.67
N ASN A 2 -11.08 19.39 8.88
CA ASN A 2 -9.92 18.58 8.51
C ASN A 2 -8.67 19.16 9.17
N MET A 3 -7.85 18.32 9.79
CA MET A 3 -6.58 18.71 10.38
C MET A 3 -5.44 18.11 9.53
N PRO A 4 -4.55 18.92 8.94
CA PRO A 4 -3.39 18.39 8.24
C PRO A 4 -2.43 17.73 9.22
N LEU A 5 -1.87 16.59 8.83
CA LEU A 5 -0.89 15.84 9.60
C LEU A 5 0.36 15.64 8.74
N MET A 6 1.51 15.93 9.31
CA MET A 6 2.80 15.53 8.77
C MET A 6 3.29 14.34 9.59
N ILE A 7 3.64 13.24 8.92
CA ILE A 7 4.07 12.00 9.55
C ILE A 7 5.43 11.59 8.97
N ASP A 8 6.30 11.10 9.84
CA ASP A 8 7.55 10.47 9.44
C ASP A 8 7.29 8.99 9.15
N LEU A 9 7.60 8.57 7.91
CA LEU A 9 7.44 7.21 7.43
C LEU A 9 8.77 6.47 7.24
N THR A 10 9.89 7.08 7.61
CA THR A 10 11.20 6.43 7.58
C THR A 10 11.17 5.15 8.40
N ASN A 11 11.59 4.04 7.79
CA ASN A 11 11.59 2.68 8.37
C ASN A 11 10.22 2.19 8.86
N LYS A 12 9.11 2.77 8.38
CA LYS A 12 7.76 2.33 8.75
C LYS A 12 7.18 1.35 7.73
N ASN A 13 6.45 0.35 8.23
CA ASN A 13 5.70 -0.58 7.40
C ASN A 13 4.38 0.07 6.97
N VAL A 14 4.20 0.23 5.66
CA VAL A 14 2.95 0.73 5.07
C VAL A 14 2.28 -0.39 4.31
N VAL A 15 0.99 -0.58 4.58
CA VAL A 15 0.16 -1.58 3.91
C VAL A 15 -0.93 -0.88 3.11
N ILE A 16 -1.07 -1.25 1.84
CA ILE A 16 -2.14 -0.80 0.95
C ILE A 16 -3.03 -2.01 0.65
N VAL A 17 -4.31 -1.90 0.98
CA VAL A 17 -5.31 -2.94 0.68
C VAL A 17 -6.03 -2.59 -0.60
N GLY A 18 -6.02 -3.48 -1.58
CA GLY A 18 -6.53 -3.27 -2.94
C GLY A 18 -5.41 -3.03 -3.96
N GLY A 19 -5.64 -3.47 -5.20
CA GLY A 19 -4.66 -3.42 -6.29
C GLY A 19 -5.04 -2.53 -7.46
N GLY A 20 -6.09 -1.70 -7.31
CA GLY A 20 -6.62 -0.86 -8.38
C GLY A 20 -5.85 0.44 -8.63
N VAL A 21 -6.49 1.35 -9.37
CA VAL A 21 -5.92 2.67 -9.73
C VAL A 21 -5.61 3.52 -8.49
N VAL A 22 -6.47 3.47 -7.46
CA VAL A 22 -6.26 4.23 -6.21
C VAL A 22 -5.00 3.74 -5.50
N ALA A 23 -4.85 2.43 -5.31
CA ALA A 23 -3.65 1.82 -4.73
C ALA A 23 -2.39 2.20 -5.50
N SER A 24 -2.45 2.13 -6.83
CA SER A 24 -1.33 2.49 -7.72
C SER A 24 -0.88 3.94 -7.55
N ARG A 25 -1.82 4.87 -7.39
CA ARG A 25 -1.52 6.30 -7.15
C ARG A 25 -0.90 6.50 -5.78
N ARG A 26 -1.44 5.85 -4.74
CA ARG A 26 -0.93 5.95 -3.36
C ARG A 26 0.47 5.36 -3.25
N ALA A 27 0.70 4.17 -3.81
CA ALA A 27 2.00 3.52 -3.84
C ALA A 27 3.06 4.40 -4.50
N GLN A 28 2.75 5.01 -5.65
CA GLN A 28 3.67 5.93 -6.33
C GLN A 28 4.01 7.17 -5.50
N THR A 29 3.04 7.78 -4.82
CA THR A 29 3.32 8.94 -3.97
C THR A 29 4.17 8.55 -2.76
N LEU A 30 3.87 7.41 -2.15
CA LEU A 30 4.53 6.96 -0.92
C LEU A 30 5.91 6.34 -1.15
N SER A 31 6.20 5.84 -2.35
CA SER A 31 7.50 5.24 -2.67
C SER A 31 8.69 6.21 -2.57
N GLN A 32 8.43 7.50 -2.43
CA GLN A 32 9.45 8.52 -2.18
C GLN A 32 9.82 8.66 -0.69
N TYR A 33 8.99 8.09 0.20
CA TYR A 33 9.07 8.30 1.65
C TYR A 33 9.10 6.98 2.45
N VAL A 34 8.80 5.86 1.81
CA VAL A 34 8.60 4.55 2.44
C VAL A 34 9.49 3.52 1.78
N GLU A 35 10.31 2.84 2.57
CA GLU A 35 11.15 1.72 2.13
C GLU A 35 10.39 0.38 2.17
N HIS A 36 9.49 0.19 3.15
CA HIS A 36 8.76 -1.05 3.35
C HIS A 36 7.26 -0.87 3.04
N MET A 37 6.88 -1.18 1.80
CA MET A 37 5.50 -1.10 1.34
C MET A 37 4.97 -2.44 0.85
N THR A 38 3.81 -2.85 1.37
CA THR A 38 3.11 -4.06 0.93
C THR A 38 1.75 -3.70 0.31
N VAL A 39 1.44 -4.29 -0.84
CA VAL A 39 0.09 -4.28 -1.43
C VAL A 39 -0.54 -5.64 -1.24
N ILE A 40 -1.77 -5.68 -0.75
CA ILE A 40 -2.57 -6.90 -0.58
C ILE A 40 -3.75 -6.81 -1.54
N SER A 41 -3.82 -7.70 -2.51
CA SER A 41 -4.92 -7.77 -3.47
C SER A 41 -4.83 -9.05 -4.28
N PRO A 42 -5.97 -9.69 -4.65
CA PRO A 42 -5.96 -10.84 -5.57
C PRO A 42 -5.44 -10.48 -6.96
N THR A 43 -5.58 -9.21 -7.37
CA THR A 43 -5.09 -8.71 -8.67
C THR A 43 -4.52 -7.31 -8.50
N ILE A 44 -3.57 -6.92 -9.35
CA ILE A 44 -2.98 -5.58 -9.35
C ILE A 44 -2.96 -4.98 -10.76
N THR A 45 -2.93 -3.66 -10.85
CA THR A 45 -2.70 -3.00 -12.15
C THR A 45 -1.29 -3.24 -12.67
N GLU A 46 -1.10 -3.07 -13.98
CA GLU A 46 0.23 -3.06 -14.60
C GLU A 46 1.20 -2.06 -13.95
N LYS A 47 0.68 -0.93 -13.45
CA LYS A 47 1.52 0.07 -12.79
C LYS A 47 2.08 -0.43 -11.46
N LEU A 48 1.27 -1.16 -10.69
CA LEU A 48 1.74 -1.81 -9.47
C LEU A 48 2.67 -2.98 -9.79
N GLN A 49 2.37 -3.76 -10.83
CA GLN A 49 3.27 -4.83 -11.28
C GLN A 49 4.67 -4.28 -11.59
N ASN A 50 4.76 -3.18 -12.35
CA ASN A 50 6.03 -2.51 -12.63
C ASN A 50 6.77 -2.03 -11.37
N MET A 51 6.06 -1.72 -10.27
CA MET A 51 6.68 -1.35 -9.00
C MET A 51 7.18 -2.58 -8.24
N VAL A 52 6.44 -3.69 -8.31
CA VAL A 52 6.84 -5.00 -7.77
C VAL A 52 8.10 -5.49 -8.47
N ASP A 53 8.13 -5.44 -9.80
CA ASP A 53 9.27 -5.88 -10.61
C ASP A 53 10.55 -5.08 -10.31
N LYS A 54 10.39 -3.82 -9.87
CA LYS A 54 11.49 -2.94 -9.44
C LYS A 54 11.86 -3.09 -7.96
N GLY A 55 11.17 -3.95 -7.22
CA GLY A 55 11.37 -4.13 -5.78
C GLY A 55 10.92 -2.96 -4.92
N VAL A 56 10.11 -2.04 -5.46
CA VAL A 56 9.60 -0.86 -4.73
C VAL A 56 8.43 -1.22 -3.82
N VAL A 57 7.69 -2.27 -4.18
CA VAL A 57 6.51 -2.74 -3.44
C VAL A 57 6.54 -4.25 -3.37
N ILE A 58 6.22 -4.81 -2.20
CA ILE A 58 5.95 -6.23 -2.03
C ILE A 58 4.47 -6.47 -2.35
N TRP A 59 4.16 -7.43 -3.22
CA TRP A 59 2.78 -7.83 -3.48
C TRP A 59 2.44 -9.15 -2.80
N LYS A 60 1.35 -9.15 -2.04
CA LYS A 60 0.67 -10.35 -1.55
C LYS A 60 -0.57 -10.60 -2.42
N GLU A 61 -0.48 -11.60 -3.29
CA GLU A 61 -1.58 -12.06 -4.16
C GLU A 61 -2.59 -12.89 -3.35
N LYS A 62 -3.46 -12.19 -2.62
CA LYS A 62 -4.52 -12.78 -1.79
C LYS A 62 -5.61 -11.77 -1.48
N GLU A 63 -6.74 -12.25 -1.00
CA GLU A 63 -7.73 -11.42 -0.32
C GLU A 63 -7.19 -10.93 1.03
N PHE A 64 -7.70 -9.79 1.50
CA PHE A 64 -7.31 -9.21 2.78
C PHE A 64 -7.84 -10.01 3.96
N GLU A 65 -7.00 -10.19 4.98
CA GLU A 65 -7.42 -10.63 6.30
C GLU A 65 -6.83 -9.73 7.39
N PRO A 66 -7.49 -9.60 8.56
CA PRO A 66 -7.04 -8.70 9.63
C PRO A 66 -5.59 -8.93 10.11
N SER A 67 -5.09 -10.16 10.02
CA SER A 67 -3.70 -10.52 10.35
C SER A 67 -2.67 -9.81 9.47
N ASP A 68 -3.03 -9.39 8.26
CA ASP A 68 -2.08 -8.75 7.33
C ASP A 68 -1.67 -7.33 7.73
N ILE A 69 -2.38 -6.70 8.66
CA ILE A 69 -2.15 -5.31 9.08
C ILE A 69 -1.69 -5.17 10.54
N VAL A 70 -1.46 -6.28 11.24
CA VAL A 70 -1.10 -6.27 12.67
C VAL A 70 0.14 -5.43 12.95
N ASP A 71 1.14 -5.50 12.07
CA ASP A 71 2.42 -4.79 12.20
C ASP A 71 2.51 -3.53 11.31
N ALA A 72 1.38 -3.09 10.75
CA ALA A 72 1.34 -1.91 9.90
C ALA A 72 1.35 -0.63 10.73
N TYR A 73 2.25 0.30 10.40
CA TYR A 73 2.22 1.65 10.97
C TYR A 73 1.14 2.52 10.32
N LEU A 74 0.94 2.33 9.01
CA LEU A 74 -0.09 3.00 8.23
C LEU A 74 -0.78 1.99 7.31
N VAL A 75 -2.12 1.96 7.37
CA VAL A 75 -2.95 1.18 6.47
C VAL A 75 -3.72 2.13 5.54
N ILE A 76 -3.72 1.83 4.25
CA ILE A 76 -4.49 2.55 3.24
C ILE A 76 -5.48 1.59 2.62
N ALA A 77 -6.76 1.73 2.99
CA ALA A 77 -7.85 1.06 2.30
C ALA A 77 -8.06 1.71 0.94
N ALA A 78 -7.75 0.99 -0.13
CA ALA A 78 -7.90 1.37 -1.53
C ALA A 78 -8.68 0.31 -2.32
N THR A 79 -9.63 -0.35 -1.65
CA THR A 79 -10.58 -1.31 -2.20
C THR A 79 -11.97 -0.69 -2.35
N ASN A 80 -12.82 -1.29 -3.17
CA ASN A 80 -14.24 -0.95 -3.31
C ASN A 80 -15.14 -1.82 -2.42
N GLU A 81 -14.55 -2.79 -1.71
CA GLU A 81 -15.26 -3.66 -0.77
C GLU A 81 -15.36 -2.98 0.61
N PRO A 82 -16.57 -2.84 1.18
CA PRO A 82 -16.79 -2.20 2.49
C PRO A 82 -16.16 -2.94 3.68
#